data_AF-W1XWM7-F1
#
_entry.id   AF-W1XWM7-F1
#
_cell.length_a   1.000
_cell.length_b   1.000
_cell.length_c   1.000
_cell.angle_alpha   90.00
_cell.angle_beta   90.00
_cell.angle_gamma   90.00
#
_symmetry.space_group_name_H-M   'P 1'
#
loop_
_entity.id
_entity.type
_entity.pdbx_description
1 polymer ?
#
loop_
_entity_poly.entity_id
_entity_poly.type
_entity_poly.pdbx_seq_one_letter_code
_entity_poly.pdbx_strand_id
1 'polypeptide(L)'
;MLSFENDYLEGAHEKVLNRLVETNRIQAAGYGFDDFSAQAADKIRQRIDCPDATIRFLVGGTQTNQVVINSMLDSYEGVISAD
;
A
#
# COMPACT_ATOMS: atom_id res chain seq x y z
N MET A 1 -28.60 -7.40 -8.12
CA MET A 1 -28.02 -8.76 -7.99
C MET A 1 -26.68 -8.60 -7.31
N LEU A 2 -26.37 -9.41 -6.29
CA LEU A 2 -25.05 -9.37 -5.64
C LEU A 2 -24.05 -10.05 -6.58
N SER A 3 -22.94 -9.37 -6.86
CA SER A 3 -21.81 -9.97 -7.59
C SER A 3 -20.85 -10.65 -6.61
N PHE A 4 -20.34 -11.82 -6.98
CA PHE A 4 -19.39 -12.63 -6.18
C PHE A 4 -18.09 -12.91 -6.96
N GLU A 5 -17.75 -12.08 -7.96
CA GLU A 5 -16.61 -12.33 -8.84
C GLU A 5 -15.25 -12.11 -8.15
N ASN A 6 -15.12 -11.05 -7.35
CA ASN A 6 -13.94 -10.74 -6.55
C ASN A 6 -14.26 -9.69 -5.46
N ASP A 7 -13.26 -9.34 -4.66
CA ASP A 7 -13.33 -8.44 -3.51
C ASP A 7 -12.94 -6.98 -3.81
N TYR A 8 -12.63 -6.65 -5.07
CA TYR A 8 -12.31 -5.29 -5.55
C TYR A 8 -13.28 -4.81 -6.64
N LEU A 9 -14.53 -5.31 -6.60
CA LEU A 9 -15.61 -4.90 -7.49
C LEU A 9 -16.18 -3.51 -7.17
N GLU A 10 -16.09 -3.14 -5.90
CA GLU A 10 -16.56 -1.86 -5.40
C GLU A 10 -15.42 -0.85 -5.32
N GLY A 11 -15.75 0.43 -5.13
CA GLY A 11 -14.78 1.48 -4.86
C GLY A 11 -14.15 1.36 -3.46
N ALA A 12 -13.93 2.50 -2.81
CA ALA A 12 -13.39 2.53 -1.45
C ALA A 12 -14.50 2.64 -0.40
N HIS A 13 -14.21 2.19 0.82
CA HIS A 13 -15.08 2.41 1.99
C HIS A 13 -15.35 3.92 2.19
N GLU A 14 -16.58 4.30 2.56
CA GLU A 14 -17.03 5.71 2.68
C GLU A 14 -16.09 6.61 3.49
N LYS A 15 -15.58 6.13 4.64
CA LYS A 15 -14.58 6.85 5.44
C LYS A 15 -13.32 7.25 4.66
N VAL A 16 -12.85 6.43 3.72
CA VAL A 16 -11.72 6.76 2.84
C VAL A 16 -12.12 7.85 1.86
N LEU A 17 -13.29 7.71 1.23
CA LEU A 17 -13.81 8.70 0.27
C LEU A 17 -14.03 10.06 0.93
N ASN A 18 -14.66 10.09 2.10
CA ASN A 18 -14.88 11.32 2.87
C ASN A 18 -13.55 11.98 3.23
N ARG A 19 -12.55 11.18 3.65
CA ARG A 19 -11.25 11.74 3.99
C ARG A 19 -10.56 12.37 2.77
N LEU A 20 -10.64 11.73 1.60
CA LEU A 20 -10.12 12.29 0.35
C LEU A 20 -10.77 13.64 0.03
N VAL A 21 -12.09 13.76 0.21
CA VAL A 21 -12.82 15.02 -0.02
C VAL A 21 -12.38 16.10 0.98
N GLU A 22 -12.29 15.77 2.28
CA GLU A 22 -11.85 16.68 3.33
C GLU A 22 -10.44 17.24 3.06
N THR A 23 -9.54 16.42 2.55
CA THR A 23 -8.14 16.80 2.31
C THR A 23 -7.87 17.33 0.91
N ASN A 24 -8.87 17.39 0.03
CA ASN A 24 -8.71 17.66 -1.41
C ASN A 24 -8.04 19.01 -1.74
N ARG A 25 -8.09 19.99 -0.83
CA ARG A 25 -7.49 21.33 -1.02
C ARG A 25 -6.18 21.53 -0.24
N ILE A 26 -5.75 20.52 0.51
CA ILE A 26 -4.48 20.56 1.24
C ILE A 26 -3.36 20.26 0.23
N GLN A 27 -2.41 21.18 0.12
CA GLN A 27 -1.21 20.96 -0.68
C GLN A 27 -0.26 20.05 0.10
N ALA A 28 0.11 18.93 -0.49
CA ALA A 28 0.97 17.92 0.12
C ALA A 28 2.19 17.66 -0.79
N ALA A 29 3.32 17.29 -0.18
CA ALA A 29 4.51 16.91 -0.93
C ALA A 29 4.26 15.63 -1.75
N GLY A 30 4.88 15.54 -2.92
CA GLY A 30 4.78 14.35 -3.78
C GLY A 30 5.64 13.18 -3.28
N TYR A 31 5.59 12.07 -4.02
CA TYR A 31 6.49 10.91 -3.86
C TYR A 31 6.52 10.28 -2.46
N GLY A 32 5.43 10.39 -1.70
CA GLY A 32 5.30 9.79 -0.36
C GLY A 32 6.02 10.56 0.75
N PHE A 33 6.47 11.80 0.47
CA PHE A 33 7.10 12.68 1.45
C PHE A 33 6.09 13.57 2.20
N ASP A 34 4.79 13.29 2.08
CA ASP A 34 3.72 14.03 2.76
C ASP A 34 3.42 13.49 4.17
N ASP A 35 2.73 14.33 4.94
CA ASP A 35 2.35 14.03 6.32
C ASP A 35 1.34 12.87 6.42
N PHE A 36 0.51 12.61 5.41
CA PHE A 36 -0.44 11.49 5.46
C PHE A 36 0.30 10.16 5.32
N SER A 37 1.25 10.10 4.39
CA SER A 37 2.15 8.95 4.21
C SER A 37 2.96 8.68 5.47
N ALA A 38 3.53 9.72 6.09
CA ALA A 38 4.28 9.59 7.35
C ALA A 38 3.40 9.03 8.49
N GLN A 39 2.22 9.62 8.70
CA GLN A 39 1.27 9.15 9.73
C GLN A 39 0.78 7.72 9.48
N ALA A 40 0.55 7.34 8.22
CA ALA A 40 0.17 5.98 7.87
C ALA A 40 1.31 4.99 8.18
N ALA A 41 2.56 5.34 7.85
CA ALA A 41 3.72 4.52 8.16
C ALA A 41 3.88 4.30 9.67
N ASP A 42 3.72 5.34 10.49
CA ASP A 42 3.80 5.24 11.95
C ASP A 42 2.71 4.32 12.53
N LYS A 43 1.47 4.44 12.04
CA LYS A 43 0.38 3.54 12.44
C LYS A 43 0.67 2.10 12.08
N ILE A 44 1.26 1.85 10.91
CA ILE A 44 1.65 0.49 10.48
C ILE A 44 2.73 -0.06 11.42
N ARG A 45 3.81 0.70 11.68
CA ARG A 45 4.89 0.30 12.60
C ARG A 45 4.38 -0.10 13.97
N GLN A 46 3.49 0.72 14.54
CA GLN A 46 2.82 0.42 15.81
C GLN A 46 1.98 -0.86 15.72
N ARG A 47 1.22 -1.03 14.62
CA ARG A 47 0.32 -2.18 14.46
C ARG A 47 1.06 -3.50 14.28
N ILE A 48 2.24 -3.48 13.68
CA ILE A 48 3.09 -4.66 13.46
C ILE A 48 4.16 -4.86 14.55
N ASP A 49 4.20 -3.98 15.57
CA ASP A 49 5.18 -3.99 16.66
C ASP A 49 6.64 -3.99 16.17
N CYS A 50 6.92 -3.17 15.15
CA CYS A 50 8.25 -3.06 14.55
C CYS A 50 8.57 -1.57 14.31
N PRO A 51 9.13 -0.87 15.31
CA PRO A 51 9.37 0.58 15.22
C PRO A 51 10.42 0.95 14.17
N ASP A 52 11.34 0.03 13.84
CA ASP A 52 12.40 0.26 12.86
C ASP A 52 12.03 -0.20 11.44
N ALA A 53 10.79 -0.66 11.23
CA ALA A 53 10.36 -1.12 9.91
C ALA A 53 10.42 0.01 8.87
N THR A 54 10.99 -0.31 7.71
CA THR A 54 10.94 0.56 6.53
C THR A 54 9.59 0.36 5.83
N ILE A 55 8.80 1.43 5.76
CA ILE A 55 7.50 1.43 5.07
C ILE A 55 7.65 2.14 3.72
N ARG A 56 7.13 1.51 2.67
CA ARG A 56 7.06 2.03 1.30
C ARG A 56 5.67 1.75 0.74
N PHE A 57 5.03 2.76 0.15
CA PHE A 57 3.70 2.61 -0.45
C PHE A 57 3.82 2.38 -1.95
N LEU A 58 3.10 1.37 -2.46
CA LEU A 58 2.96 1.07 -3.88
C LEU A 58 1.47 1.03 -4.25
N VAL A 59 1.18 1.11 -5.54
CA VAL A 59 -0.21 1.26 -6.03
C VAL A 59 -0.97 -0.06 -6.07
N GLY A 60 -0.28 -1.20 -6.21
CA GLY A 60 -0.94 -2.50 -6.34
C GLY A 60 -0.09 -3.70 -5.93
N GLY A 61 -0.77 -4.84 -5.75
CA GLY A 61 -0.16 -6.08 -5.28
C GLY A 61 0.89 -6.65 -6.23
N THR A 62 0.61 -6.70 -7.55
CA THR A 62 1.55 -7.22 -8.55
C THR A 62 2.88 -6.45 -8.55
N GLN A 63 2.80 -5.12 -8.52
CA GLN A 63 3.99 -4.27 -8.44
C GLN A 63 4.75 -4.48 -7.13
N THR A 64 4.05 -4.63 -6.02
CA THR A 64 4.66 -4.89 -4.70
C THR A 64 5.45 -6.19 -4.71
N ASN A 65 4.84 -7.29 -5.19
CA ASN A 65 5.52 -8.58 -5.27
C ASN A 65 6.77 -8.51 -6.16
N GLN A 66 6.65 -7.90 -7.34
CA GLN A 66 7.78 -7.78 -8.25
C GLN A 66 8.92 -6.95 -7.66
N VAL A 67 8.62 -5.82 -7.00
CA VAL A 67 9.63 -4.97 -6.37
C VAL A 67 10.36 -5.72 -5.25
N VAL A 68 9.63 -6.46 -4.41
CA VAL A 68 10.25 -7.26 -3.34
C VAL A 68 11.17 -8.32 -3.92
N ILE A 69 10.70 -9.11 -4.88
CA ILE A 69 11.48 -10.18 -5.52
C ILE A 69 12.76 -9.61 -6.15
N ASN A 70 12.64 -8.55 -6.97
CA ASN A 70 13.78 -7.92 -7.61
C ASN A 70 14.77 -7.28 -6.62
N SER A 71 14.33 -6.92 -5.42
CA SER A 71 15.20 -6.33 -4.39
C SER A 71 15.95 -7.37 -3.57
N MET A 72 15.48 -8.63 -3.56
CA MET A 72 16.01 -9.70 -2.73
C MET A 72 16.84 -10.73 -3.50
N LEU A 73 16.59 -10.86 -4.82
CA LEU A 73 17.15 -11.94 -5.63
C LEU A 73 18.02 -11.42 -6.77
N ASP A 74 19.07 -12.16 -7.09
CA ASP A 74 19.81 -12.02 -8.33
C ASP A 74 18.99 -12.55 -9.52
N SER A 75 19.36 -12.14 -10.74
CA SER A 75 18.65 -12.52 -11.97
C SER A 75 18.63 -14.02 -12.27
N TYR A 76 19.45 -14.81 -11.57
CA TYR A 76 19.56 -16.27 -11.73
C TYR A 76 18.94 -17.05 -10.55
N GLU A 77 18.42 -16.35 -9.54
CA GLU A 77 17.72 -16.97 -8.41
C GLU A 77 16.21 -17.04 -8.68
N GLY A 78 15.49 -17.88 -7.93
CA GLY A 78 14.07 -18.16 -8.16
C GLY A 78 13.24 -18.06 -6.88
N VAL A 79 11.94 -17.80 -7.07
CA VAL A 79 10.93 -17.79 -5.99
C VAL A 79 10.14 -19.09 -6.05
N ILE A 80 9.97 -19.74 -4.89
CA ILE A 80 9.03 -20.86 -4.75
C ILE A 80 7.64 -20.28 -4.53
N SER A 81 6.67 -20.65 -5.37
CA SER A 81 5.27 -20.24 -5.24
C SER A 81 4.32 -21.43 -5.27
N ALA A 82 3.07 -21.20 -4.85
CA ALA A 82 1.98 -22.12 -5.15
C ALA A 82 1.59 -22.01 -6.64
N ASP A 83 0.88 -23.04 -7.13
CA ASP A 83 0.19 -23.04 -8.43
C ASP A 83 -1.15 -22.29 -8.33
#